data_AF-R9QYW0-F1
#
_entry.id   AF-R9QYW0-F1
#
_cell.length_a   1.000
_cell.length_b   1.000
_cell.length_c   1.000
_cell.angle_alpha   90.00
_cell.angle_beta   90.00
_cell.angle_gamma   90.00
#
_symmetry.space_group_name_H-M   'P 1'
#
loop_
_entity.id
_entity.type
_entity.pdbx_description
1 polymer ?
#
loop_
_entity_poly.entity_id
_entity_poly.type
_entity_poly.pdbx_seq_one_letter_code
_entity_poly.pdbx_strand_id
1 'polypeptide(L)' 'SPVLPLCRAYSSEPRCSPLDPSRLTIIKTKHPQHPKKPEDLVFGKQFTDHMLAVEWNHKNGWLAPRIHPYQNLSLD' A
#
# COMPACT_ATOMS: atom_id res chain seq x y z
N SER A 1 36.19 -7.33 -17.34
CA SER A 1 35.30 -6.20 -17.07
C SER A 1 33.92 -6.45 -17.66
N PRO A 2 32.86 -6.40 -16.84
CA PRO A 2 31.60 -5.79 -17.25
C PRO A 2 31.14 -4.76 -16.19
N VAL A 3 31.22 -3.46 -16.48
CA VAL A 3 30.14 -2.52 -16.87
C VAL A 3 28.97 -2.42 -15.86
N LEU A 4 28.91 -1.27 -15.18
CA LEU A 4 27.95 -0.85 -14.13
C LEU A 4 26.57 -0.46 -14.69
N PRO A 5 25.54 -0.29 -13.83
CA PRO A 5 25.07 1.08 -13.65
C PRO A 5 24.73 1.49 -12.20
N LEU A 6 25.34 2.61 -11.82
CA LEU A 6 24.73 3.81 -11.22
C LEU A 6 23.84 3.69 -9.96
N CYS A 7 24.42 3.25 -8.85
CA CYS A 7 24.10 3.85 -7.54
C CYS A 7 25.18 4.87 -7.21
N ARG A 8 24.95 6.16 -7.49
CA ARG A 8 25.89 7.20 -7.07
C ARG A 8 25.41 7.84 -5.78
N ALA A 9 25.91 7.35 -4.64
CA ALA A 9 26.18 8.19 -3.47
C ALA A 9 27.09 7.43 -2.50
N TYR A 10 28.24 8.04 -2.23
CA TYR A 10 29.29 7.60 -1.31
C TYR A 10 28.91 7.79 0.17
N SER A 11 27.69 7.40 0.58
CA SER A 11 27.23 7.55 1.97
C SER A 11 26.51 6.30 2.43
N SER A 12 26.87 5.83 3.61
CA SER A 12 26.48 4.56 4.24
C SER A 12 25.04 4.49 4.75
N GLU A 13 24.11 5.33 4.28
CA GLU A 13 22.71 5.29 4.72
C GLU A 13 21.70 5.56 3.58
N PRO A 14 20.59 4.81 3.50
CA PRO A 14 19.50 5.15 2.61
C PRO A 14 18.80 6.40 3.15
N ARG A 15 18.77 7.48 2.37
CA ARG A 15 18.10 8.75 2.74
C ARG A 15 16.57 8.65 2.87
N CYS A 16 16.01 7.45 2.74
CA CYS A 16 14.64 7.19 2.37
C CYS A 16 14.27 5.79 2.89
N SER A 17 13.16 5.66 3.62
CA SER A 17 12.80 4.40 4.31
C SER A 17 12.30 3.34 3.32
N PRO A 18 12.75 2.08 3.43
CA PRO A 18 12.17 0.96 2.68
C PRO A 18 10.76 0.64 3.18
N LEU A 19 9.99 -0.11 2.38
CA LEU A 19 8.70 -0.64 2.81
C LEU A 19 8.91 -1.64 3.95
N ASP A 20 8.24 -1.39 5.07
CA ASP A 20 8.32 -2.21 6.27
C ASP A 20 6.91 -2.70 6.68
N PRO A 21 6.60 -4.00 6.45
CA PRO A 21 5.32 -4.60 6.82
C PRO A 21 5.04 -4.61 8.32
N SER A 22 6.07 -4.57 9.17
CA SER A 22 5.91 -4.62 10.64
C SER A 22 5.22 -3.37 11.20
N ARG A 23 5.25 -2.26 10.44
CA ARG A 23 4.59 -0.99 10.78
C ARG A 23 3.12 -0.92 10.35
N LEU A 24 2.54 -2.05 9.92
CA LEU A 24 1.16 -2.11 9.44
C LEU A 24 0.16 -1.70 10.52
N THR A 25 -0.73 -0.77 10.17
CA THR A 25 -1.89 -0.40 11.00
C THR A 25 -3.18 -0.90 10.36
N ILE A 26 -4.15 -1.30 11.19
CA ILE A 26 -5.43 -1.85 10.74
C ILE A 26 -6.57 -1.05 11.38
N ILE A 27 -7.43 -0.49 10.54
CA ILE A 27 -8.67 0.19 10.92
C ILE A 27 -9.84 -0.67 10.42
N LYS A 28 -10.60 -1.25 11.36
CA LYS A 28 -11.78 -2.07 11.02
C LYS A 28 -12.96 -1.19 10.61
N THR A 29 -13.80 -1.71 9.71
CA THR A 29 -15.03 -1.03 9.32
C THR A 29 -16.04 -1.12 10.45
N LYS A 30 -16.88 -0.10 10.60
CA LYS A 30 -18.05 -0.12 11.49
C LYS A 30 -19.29 -0.71 10.81
N HIS A 31 -19.24 -0.84 9.49
CA HIS A 31 -20.34 -1.29 8.65
C HIS A 31 -19.85 -2.41 7.72
N PRO A 32 -19.76 -3.66 8.21
CA PRO A 32 -19.33 -4.80 7.42
C PRO A 32 -20.36 -5.16 6.35
N GLN A 33 -19.91 -5.47 5.14
CA GLN A 33 -20.77 -5.90 4.05
C GLN A 33 -20.98 -7.42 4.09
N HIS A 34 -22.16 -7.85 3.65
CA HIS A 34 -22.43 -9.27 3.45
C HIS A 34 -21.78 -9.74 2.13
N PRO A 35 -20.97 -10.82 2.16
CA PRO A 35 -20.46 -11.42 0.94
C PRO A 35 -21.62 -11.89 0.06
N LYS A 36 -21.57 -11.61 -1.24
CA LYS A 36 -22.52 -12.22 -2.19
C LYS A 36 -22.18 -13.69 -2.40
N LYS A 37 -23.17 -14.43 -2.88
CA LYS A 37 -22.98 -15.83 -3.27
C LYS A 37 -21.98 -15.91 -4.43
N PRO A 38 -21.17 -16.98 -4.52
CA PRO A 38 -20.19 -17.15 -5.59
C PRO A 38 -20.79 -17.07 -7.00
N GLU A 39 -22.01 -17.58 -7.18
CA GLU A 39 -22.77 -17.58 -8.44
C GLU A 39 -23.14 -16.17 -8.95
N ASP A 40 -23.22 -15.17 -8.06
CA ASP A 40 -23.57 -13.79 -8.38
C ASP A 40 -22.34 -12.89 -8.59
N LEU A 41 -21.12 -13.44 -8.49
CA LEU A 41 -19.88 -12.66 -8.58
C LEU A 41 -19.52 -12.35 -10.02
N VAL A 42 -19.57 -11.06 -10.36
CA VAL A 42 -19.02 -10.53 -11.61
C VAL A 42 -17.64 -9.96 -11.33
N PHE A 43 -16.66 -10.33 -12.16
CA PHE A 43 -15.28 -9.87 -12.06
C PHE A 43 -15.20 -8.33 -12.02
N GLY A 44 -14.46 -7.78 -11.05
CA GLY A 44 -14.20 -6.34 -10.90
C GLY A 44 -15.40 -5.49 -10.44
N LYS A 45 -16.54 -6.11 -10.08
CA LYS A 45 -17.75 -5.39 -9.63
C LYS A 45 -17.95 -5.37 -8.13
N GLN A 46 -17.26 -6.24 -7.40
CA GLN A 46 -17.33 -6.32 -5.94
C GLN A 46 -15.96 -6.21 -5.32
N PHE A 47 -15.92 -5.43 -4.25
CA PHE A 47 -14.75 -5.21 -3.40
C PHE A 47 -15.11 -5.61 -1.97
N THR A 48 -14.09 -5.94 -1.18
CA THR A 48 -14.25 -6.25 0.24
C THR A 48 -14.33 -4.98 1.06
N ASP A 49 -14.62 -5.12 2.36
CA ASP A 49 -14.76 -4.00 3.30
C ASP A 49 -13.52 -3.12 3.45
N HIS A 50 -12.34 -3.64 3.10
CA HIS A 50 -11.05 -3.01 3.36
C HIS A 50 -10.16 -2.96 2.13
N MET A 51 -9.27 -1.98 2.13
CA MET A 51 -8.18 -1.83 1.16
C MET A 51 -6.85 -1.59 1.87
N LEU A 52 -5.76 -1.99 1.22
CA LEU A 52 -4.40 -1.65 1.64
C LEU A 52 -3.96 -0.37 0.92
N ALA A 53 -3.51 0.62 1.68
CA ALA A 53 -2.82 1.79 1.14
C ALA A 53 -1.43 1.94 1.75
N VAL A 54 -0.48 2.35 0.91
CA VAL A 54 0.89 2.66 1.31
C VAL A 54 1.31 3.91 0.59
N GLU A 55 1.53 4.98 1.34
CA GLU A 55 1.97 6.25 0.79
C GLU A 55 3.49 6.26 0.60
N TRP A 56 3.94 6.94 -0.45
CA TRP A 56 5.36 7.20 -0.68
C TRP A 56 5.58 8.70 -0.87
N ASN A 57 6.65 9.24 -0.31
CA ASN A 57 7.09 10.59 -0.64
C ASN A 57 8.61 10.69 -0.74
N HIS A 58 9.08 11.70 -1.48
CA HIS A 58 10.52 11.89 -1.75
C HIS A 58 11.37 12.10 -0.48
N LYS A 59 10.79 12.67 0.58
CA LYS A 59 11.51 12.99 1.82
C LYS A 59 11.74 11.76 2.71
N ASN A 60 10.72 10.91 2.83
CA ASN A 60 10.67 9.85 3.84
C ASN A 60 10.70 8.45 3.23
N GLY A 61 10.39 8.32 1.93
CA GLY A 61 10.20 7.04 1.26
C GLY A 61 8.85 6.43 1.54
N TRP A 62 8.86 5.11 1.73
CA TRP A 62 7.65 4.36 2.06
C TRP A 62 7.20 4.69 3.48
N LEU A 63 5.98 5.20 3.58
CA LEU A 63 5.31 5.41 4.86
C LEU A 63 4.73 4.09 5.40
N ALA A 64 4.18 4.14 6.61
CA ALA A 64 3.61 2.96 7.25
C ALA A 64 2.40 2.45 6.46
N PRO A 65 2.32 1.14 6.14
CA PRO A 65 1.18 0.57 5.45
C PRO A 65 -0.09 0.63 6.30
N ARG A 66 -1.25 0.78 5.66
CA ARG A 66 -2.55 0.93 6.34
C ARG A 66 -3.61 0.07 5.66
N ILE A 67 -4.17 -0.89 6.40
CA ILE A 67 -5.45 -1.52 6.05
C ILE A 67 -6.57 -0.68 6.65
N HIS A 68 -7.49 -0.20 5.83
CA HIS A 68 -8.58 0.67 6.27
C HIS A 68 -9.83 0.44 5.41
N PRO A 69 -11.01 0.93 5.83
CA PRO A 69 -12.24 0.71 5.08
C PRO A 69 -12.12 1.18 3.63
N TYR A 70 -12.67 0.40 2.70
CA TYR A 70 -12.67 0.74 1.29
C TYR A 70 -13.29 2.13 1.08
N GLN A 71 -12.56 2.99 0.37
CA GLN A 71 -12.98 4.36 0.08
C GLN A 71 -12.43 4.81 -1.28
N ASN A 72 -12.98 5.90 -1.82
CA ASN A 72 -12.46 6.50 -3.04
C ASN A 72 -11.04 7.01 -2.85
N LEU A 73 -10.21 6.86 -3.87
CA LEU A 73 -8.88 7.47 -3.90
C LEU A 73 -9.03 8.96 -4.19
N SER A 74 -8.44 9.80 -3.34
CA SER A 74 -8.21 11.21 -3.64
C SER A 74 -6.84 11.33 -4.29
N LEU A 75 -6.80 11.85 -5.51
CA LEU A 75 -5.57 12.15 -6.24
C LEU A 75 -5.60 13.65 -6.57
N ASP A 76 -4.57 14.38 -6.14
CA ASP A 76 -4.35 15.78 -6.51
C ASP A 76 -3.47 15.90 -7.76
#